data_AF-A0A4P5WVE0-F1
#
_entry.id   AF-A0A4P5WVE0-F1
#
_cell.length_a   1.000
_cell.length_b   1.000
_cell.length_c   1.000
_cell.angle_alpha   90.00
_cell.angle_beta   90.00
_cell.angle_gamma   90.00
#
_symmetry.space_group_name_H-M   'P 1'
#
loop_
_entity.id
_entity.type
_entity.pdbx_description
1 polymer ?
#
loop_
_entity_poly.entity_id
_entity_poly.type
_entity_poly.pdbx_seq_one_letter_code
_entity_poly.pdbx_strand_id
1 'polypeptide(L)'
;MAGMKTRVILRGWLLKDPTAVVADRSEVRITVVSHAAAAVPGRQKAEQTGDEQLELDVEVPAGFAADSIQISVRTAGGESPPRRLPLGSELPLIQEQEPNDGFRQAQQISVPQLVVGGIHADANVDVYGFELLQTTKLRIQVEAASLGSNLDSMLTLWTAGGSIVASSDDAAGTALSRDSVIETELPAGRYLVTLQDALDRGGPAHPYRLHFRTVP
;
A
#
# COMPACT_ATOMS: atom_id res chain seq x y z
N MET A 1 4.61 -8.64 13.27
CA MET A 1 5.52 -9.73 13.66
C MET A 1 4.71 -10.88 14.22
N ALA A 2 5.24 -12.09 14.19
CA ALA A 2 4.56 -13.29 14.66
C ALA A 2 4.18 -13.17 16.15
N GLY A 3 2.94 -13.51 16.51
CA GLY A 3 2.37 -13.31 17.85
C GLY A 3 1.81 -11.91 18.14
N MET A 4 1.83 -10.98 17.18
CA MET A 4 1.24 -9.65 17.33
C MET A 4 -0.16 -9.58 16.71
N LYS A 5 -1.05 -8.91 17.44
CA LYS A 5 -2.37 -8.50 16.99
C LYS A 5 -2.26 -7.18 16.22
N THR A 6 -2.66 -7.16 14.96
CA THR A 6 -2.63 -5.96 14.11
C THR A 6 -4.03 -5.57 13.71
N ARG A 7 -4.36 -4.28 13.81
CA ARG A 7 -5.61 -3.70 13.30
C ARG A 7 -5.47 -3.47 11.80
N VAL A 8 -6.40 -3.99 11.01
CA VAL A 8 -6.50 -3.80 9.56
C VAL A 8 -7.87 -3.24 9.23
N ILE A 9 -7.91 -2.30 8.30
CA ILE A 9 -9.16 -1.77 7.76
C ILE A 9 -9.43 -2.45 6.42
N LEU A 10 -10.61 -3.04 6.29
CA LEU A 10 -11.11 -3.59 5.04
C LEU A 10 -12.29 -2.73 4.58
N ARG A 11 -12.26 -2.29 3.33
CA ARG A 11 -13.33 -1.52 2.71
C ARG A 11 -13.90 -2.29 1.52
N GLY A 12 -15.21 -2.22 1.30
CA GLY A 12 -15.82 -2.87 0.14
C GLY A 12 -17.29 -2.55 -0.05
N TRP A 13 -17.80 -2.95 -1.22
CA TRP A 13 -19.18 -2.75 -1.64
C TRP A 13 -20.04 -3.95 -1.24
N LEU A 14 -21.28 -3.70 -0.81
CA LEU A 14 -22.21 -4.74 -0.35
C LEU A 14 -21.67 -5.59 0.82
N LEU A 15 -20.84 -4.99 1.68
CA LEU A 15 -20.29 -5.65 2.88
C LEU A 15 -21.14 -5.45 4.14
N LYS A 16 -22.36 -4.97 3.99
CA LYS A 16 -23.27 -4.76 5.11
C LYS A 16 -23.58 -6.08 5.81
N ASP A 17 -23.60 -6.04 7.14
CA ASP A 17 -23.94 -7.17 8.01
C ASP A 17 -23.08 -8.43 7.73
N PRO A 18 -21.74 -8.35 7.90
CA PRO A 18 -20.86 -9.48 7.62
C PRO A 18 -21.14 -10.64 8.59
N THR A 19 -21.31 -11.83 8.04
CA THR A 19 -21.52 -13.07 8.81
C THR A 19 -20.21 -13.76 9.16
N ALA A 20 -19.16 -13.57 8.36
CA ALA A 20 -17.82 -14.10 8.61
C ALA A 20 -16.76 -13.36 7.78
N VAL A 21 -15.52 -13.34 8.29
CA VAL A 21 -14.32 -13.10 7.48
C VAL A 21 -13.55 -14.42 7.45
N VAL A 22 -13.32 -14.93 6.26
CA VAL A 22 -12.71 -16.25 6.03
C VAL A 22 -11.28 -16.04 5.57
N ALA A 23 -10.34 -16.78 6.15
CA ALA A 23 -8.95 -16.84 5.70
C ALA A 23 -8.68 -18.21 5.05
N ASP A 24 -7.81 -18.25 4.05
CA ASP A 24 -7.34 -19.49 3.42
C ASP A 24 -6.32 -20.27 4.29
N ARG A 25 -5.95 -19.72 5.45
CA ARG A 25 -5.07 -20.31 6.46
C ARG A 25 -5.76 -20.23 7.81
N SER A 26 -6.16 -21.38 8.34
CA SER A 26 -6.92 -21.49 9.59
C SER A 26 -6.09 -21.13 10.82
N GLU A 27 -4.77 -21.10 10.68
CA GLU A 27 -3.83 -20.72 11.72
C GLU A 27 -3.84 -19.20 12.00
N VAL A 28 -4.28 -18.38 11.03
CA VAL A 28 -4.43 -16.94 11.20
C VAL A 28 -5.82 -16.65 11.75
N ARG A 29 -5.87 -16.04 12.94
CA ARG A 29 -7.13 -15.66 13.58
C ARG A 29 -7.50 -14.25 13.12
N ILE A 30 -8.71 -14.11 12.57
CA ILE A 30 -9.30 -12.83 12.18
C ILE A 30 -10.56 -12.61 13.01
N THR A 31 -10.65 -11.46 13.66
CA THR A 31 -11.83 -11.04 14.43
C THR A 31 -12.35 -9.73 13.87
N VAL A 32 -13.65 -9.69 13.55
CA VAL A 32 -14.33 -8.43 13.20
C VAL A 32 -14.52 -7.63 14.49
N VAL A 33 -13.97 -6.42 14.52
CA VAL A 33 -14.03 -5.52 15.68
C VAL A 33 -15.20 -4.56 15.55
N SER A 34 -15.37 -3.98 14.37
CA SER A 34 -16.48 -3.09 14.06
C SER A 34 -16.84 -3.17 12.59
N HIS A 35 -18.07 -2.76 12.30
CA HIS A 35 -18.60 -2.53 10.97
C HIS A 35 -19.29 -1.17 10.95
N ALA A 36 -19.03 -0.37 9.93
CA ALA A 36 -19.66 0.92 9.74
C ALA A 36 -19.80 1.24 8.25
N ALA A 37 -20.80 2.07 7.93
CA ALA A 37 -20.87 2.70 6.62
C ALA A 37 -19.65 3.61 6.41
N ALA A 38 -19.18 3.68 5.17
CA ALA A 38 -18.01 4.44 4.78
C ALA A 38 -18.34 5.41 3.65
N ALA A 39 -18.04 6.70 3.83
CA ALA A 39 -18.32 7.70 2.81
C ALA A 39 -17.54 7.41 1.53
N VAL A 40 -18.22 7.40 0.38
CA VAL A 40 -17.60 7.25 -0.95
C VAL A 40 -16.87 8.55 -1.31
N PRO A 41 -15.54 8.55 -1.52
CA PRO A 41 -14.79 9.77 -1.77
C PRO A 41 -15.14 10.43 -3.12
N GLY A 42 -15.32 11.75 -3.12
CA GLY A 42 -15.44 12.57 -4.32
C GLY A 42 -16.55 12.13 -5.29
N ARG A 43 -16.22 11.98 -6.57
CA ARG A 43 -17.12 11.51 -7.64
C ARG A 43 -17.01 10.01 -7.92
N GLN A 44 -16.39 9.25 -7.01
CA GLN A 44 -16.20 7.82 -7.19
C GLN A 44 -17.51 7.06 -6.96
N LYS A 45 -17.57 5.81 -7.42
CA LYS A 45 -18.74 4.95 -7.25
C LYS A 45 -18.55 4.00 -6.06
N ALA A 46 -19.64 3.65 -5.37
CA ALA A 46 -19.61 2.69 -4.26
C ALA A 46 -19.09 1.32 -4.73
N GLU A 47 -19.47 0.89 -5.93
CA GLU A 47 -19.02 -0.36 -6.57
C GLU A 47 -17.50 -0.41 -6.76
N GLN A 48 -16.84 0.76 -6.83
CA GLN A 48 -15.40 0.87 -7.02
C GLN A 48 -14.65 1.05 -5.71
N THR A 49 -15.16 1.88 -4.80
CA THR A 49 -14.47 2.26 -3.55
C THR A 49 -14.91 1.46 -2.35
N GLY A 50 -16.06 0.80 -2.42
CA GLY A 50 -16.81 0.35 -1.26
C GLY A 50 -17.50 1.48 -0.50
N ASP A 51 -18.66 1.17 0.07
CA ASP A 51 -19.47 2.06 0.92
C ASP A 51 -19.62 1.51 2.35
N GLU A 52 -18.91 0.43 2.66
CA GLU A 52 -18.90 -0.24 3.94
C GLU A 52 -17.45 -0.51 4.36
N GLN A 53 -17.19 -0.45 5.66
CA GLN A 53 -15.87 -0.65 6.24
C GLN A 53 -15.94 -1.58 7.45
N LEU A 54 -14.96 -2.49 7.51
CA LEU A 54 -14.72 -3.40 8.63
C LEU A 54 -13.37 -3.07 9.27
N GLU A 55 -13.35 -3.00 10.59
CA GLU A 55 -12.11 -3.09 11.33
C GLU A 55 -11.89 -4.52 11.76
N LEU A 56 -10.73 -5.05 11.42
CA LEU A 56 -10.34 -6.43 11.68
C LEU A 56 -9.13 -6.45 12.60
N ASP A 57 -9.17 -7.30 13.61
CA ASP A 57 -8.00 -7.71 14.33
C ASP A 57 -7.44 -8.99 13.70
N VAL A 58 -6.20 -8.93 13.23
CA VAL A 58 -5.49 -10.03 12.60
C VAL A 58 -4.35 -10.49 13.51
N GLU A 59 -4.41 -11.75 13.94
CA GLU A 59 -3.42 -12.39 14.80
C GLU A 59 -2.73 -13.51 14.02
N VAL A 60 -1.43 -13.34 13.77
CA VAL A 60 -0.60 -14.31 13.05
C VAL A 60 0.22 -15.11 14.06
N PRO A 61 0.20 -16.45 14.05
CA PRO A 61 0.92 -17.25 15.02
C PRO A 61 2.44 -17.13 14.87
N ALA A 62 3.17 -17.42 15.96
CA ALA A 62 4.62 -17.49 15.96
C ALA A 62 5.14 -18.47 14.90
N GLY A 63 6.17 -18.09 14.13
CA GLY A 63 6.79 -18.97 13.13
C GLY A 63 5.95 -19.24 11.88
N PHE A 64 4.88 -18.46 11.65
CA PHE A 64 4.10 -18.55 10.43
C PHE A 64 4.98 -18.27 9.20
N ALA A 65 5.04 -19.22 8.27
CA ALA A 65 6.02 -19.23 7.19
C ALA A 65 5.63 -18.38 5.98
N ALA A 66 4.34 -18.11 5.77
CA ALA A 66 3.86 -17.38 4.60
C ALA A 66 3.88 -15.86 4.84
N ASP A 67 4.22 -15.12 3.79
CA ASP A 67 4.28 -13.65 3.77
C ASP A 67 2.92 -12.98 3.51
N SER A 68 1.88 -13.78 3.30
CA SER A 68 0.54 -13.34 2.97
C SER A 68 -0.47 -14.47 3.12
N ILE A 69 -1.74 -14.09 3.25
CA ILE A 69 -2.91 -14.98 3.20
C ILE A 69 -3.95 -14.41 2.22
N GLN A 70 -4.95 -15.21 1.89
CA GLN A 70 -6.15 -14.75 1.19
C GLN A 70 -7.29 -14.61 2.19
N ILE A 71 -8.03 -13.51 2.10
CA ILE A 71 -9.22 -13.27 2.91
C ILE A 71 -10.45 -12.99 2.02
N SER A 72 -11.61 -13.45 2.45
CA SER A 72 -12.91 -13.12 1.87
C SER A 72 -13.89 -12.72 2.96
N VAL A 73 -14.90 -11.93 2.60
CA VAL A 73 -15.98 -11.52 3.50
C VAL A 73 -17.27 -12.19 3.02
N ARG A 74 -17.97 -12.84 3.95
CA ARG A 74 -19.26 -13.47 3.68
C ARG A 74 -20.40 -12.66 4.28
N THR A 75 -21.38 -12.32 3.47
CA THR A 75 -22.63 -11.67 3.88
C THR A 75 -23.83 -12.57 3.49
N ALA A 76 -25.05 -12.14 3.80
CA ALA A 76 -26.25 -12.80 3.30
C ALA A 76 -26.36 -12.79 1.76
N GLY A 77 -25.69 -11.84 1.10
CA GLY A 77 -25.67 -11.70 -0.36
C GLY A 77 -24.65 -12.60 -1.07
N GLY A 78 -23.79 -13.30 -0.34
CA GLY A 78 -22.76 -14.18 -0.89
C GLY A 78 -21.40 -13.96 -0.24
N GLU A 79 -20.36 -14.50 -0.87
CA GLU A 79 -18.97 -14.36 -0.43
C GLU A 79 -18.20 -13.54 -1.45
N SER A 80 -17.41 -12.57 -0.98
CA SER A 80 -16.55 -11.77 -1.85
C SER A 80 -15.49 -12.65 -2.53
N PRO A 81 -14.96 -12.25 -3.69
CA PRO A 81 -13.72 -12.84 -4.19
C PRO A 81 -12.61 -12.74 -3.14
N PRO A 82 -11.72 -13.74 -3.07
CA PRO A 82 -10.58 -13.69 -2.15
C PRO A 82 -9.64 -12.54 -2.53
N ARG A 83 -9.11 -11.86 -1.50
CA ARG A 83 -8.12 -10.78 -1.63
C ARG A 83 -6.88 -11.11 -0.81
N ARG A 84 -5.71 -10.81 -1.36
CA ARG A 84 -4.43 -10.99 -0.68
C ARG A 84 -4.32 -9.99 0.47
N LEU A 85 -3.97 -10.48 1.65
CA LEU A 85 -3.55 -9.70 2.80
C LEU A 85 -2.06 -10.00 3.09
N PRO A 86 -1.15 -9.05 2.84
CA PRO A 86 0.26 -9.21 3.20
C PRO A 86 0.45 -9.32 4.71
N LEU A 87 1.30 -10.24 5.15
CA LEU A 87 1.65 -10.47 6.54
C LEU A 87 3.10 -10.07 6.77
N GLY A 88 3.29 -8.94 7.47
CA GLY A 88 4.63 -8.45 7.79
C GLY A 88 5.42 -7.99 6.57
N SER A 89 6.75 -8.02 6.72
CA SER A 89 7.73 -7.62 5.72
C SER A 89 9.11 -8.12 6.15
N GLU A 90 9.92 -8.56 5.19
CA GLU A 90 11.36 -8.82 5.40
C GLU A 90 12.18 -7.52 5.47
N LEU A 91 11.63 -6.43 4.93
CA LEU A 91 12.22 -5.09 5.05
C LEU A 91 11.81 -4.47 6.39
N PRO A 92 12.68 -3.64 7.01
CA PRO A 92 12.25 -2.73 8.05
C PRO A 92 10.97 -2.00 7.61
N LEU A 93 9.97 -1.95 8.49
CA LEU A 93 8.67 -1.34 8.21
C LEU A 93 8.53 -0.06 9.01
N ILE A 94 8.18 1.03 8.34
CA ILE A 94 7.72 2.27 8.97
C ILE A 94 6.34 2.64 8.43
N GLN A 95 5.63 3.46 9.20
CA GLN A 95 4.44 4.15 8.71
C GLN A 95 4.86 5.46 8.05
N GLU A 96 4.06 5.91 7.10
CA GLU A 96 4.10 7.30 6.65
C GLU A 96 3.92 8.26 7.83
N GLN A 97 4.47 9.46 7.69
CA GLN A 97 4.35 10.54 8.66
C GLN A 97 4.11 11.86 7.93
N GLU A 98 2.92 12.41 8.16
CA GLU A 98 2.50 13.68 7.60
C GLU A 98 2.93 14.87 8.48
N PRO A 99 3.17 16.07 7.89
CA PRO A 99 3.11 16.36 6.45
C PRO A 99 4.36 15.89 5.70
N ASN A 100 4.19 15.26 4.54
CA ASN A 100 5.28 14.92 3.61
C ASN A 100 5.01 15.38 2.16
N ASP A 101 4.08 16.33 1.96
CA ASP A 101 3.54 16.82 0.68
C ASP A 101 4.54 17.54 -0.28
N GLY A 102 5.84 17.53 0.01
CA GLY A 102 6.80 18.26 -0.79
C GLY A 102 8.25 18.01 -0.44
N PHE A 103 9.16 18.40 -1.34
CA PHE A 103 10.59 18.05 -1.23
C PHE A 103 11.27 18.54 0.05
N ARG A 104 10.81 19.66 0.62
CA ARG A 104 11.34 20.20 1.89
C ARG A 104 10.78 19.49 3.12
N GLN A 105 9.67 18.79 2.97
CA GLN A 105 8.97 18.04 4.02
C GLN A 105 9.14 16.53 3.84
N ALA A 106 9.96 16.10 2.88
CA ALA A 106 10.12 14.70 2.53
C ALA A 106 10.47 13.84 3.75
N GLN A 107 9.68 12.80 3.99
CA GLN A 107 9.94 11.85 5.05
C GLN A 107 11.23 11.10 4.74
N GLN A 108 12.20 11.20 5.63
CA GLN A 108 13.48 10.52 5.47
C GLN A 108 13.33 9.03 5.77
N ILE A 109 13.88 8.20 4.88
CA ILE A 109 13.86 6.74 5.01
C ILE A 109 15.26 6.15 4.82
N SER A 110 15.44 4.93 5.32
CA SER A 110 16.61 4.11 5.01
C SER A 110 16.38 3.27 3.75
N VAL A 111 17.43 2.67 3.19
CA VAL A 111 17.32 1.68 2.13
C VAL A 111 18.12 0.44 2.54
N PRO A 112 17.53 -0.78 2.53
CA PRO A 112 16.16 -1.10 2.10
C PRO A 112 15.10 -0.79 3.18
N GLN A 113 13.85 -0.54 2.75
CA GLN A 113 12.75 -0.13 3.62
C GLN A 113 11.40 -0.45 2.98
N LEU A 114 10.41 -0.76 3.82
CA LEU A 114 8.99 -0.71 3.48
C LEU A 114 8.35 0.48 4.21
N VAL A 115 7.60 1.28 3.47
CA VAL A 115 6.68 2.28 4.01
C VAL A 115 5.24 1.84 3.77
N VAL A 116 4.40 1.91 4.81
CA VAL A 116 2.95 1.73 4.69
C VAL A 116 2.30 3.10 4.87
N GLY A 117 1.46 3.48 3.91
CA GLY A 117 0.81 4.79 3.91
C GLY A 117 -0.46 4.82 3.07
N GLY A 118 -0.92 6.02 2.72
CA GLY A 118 -2.04 6.23 1.83
C GLY A 118 -2.13 7.66 1.31
N ILE A 119 -2.60 7.84 0.08
CA ILE A 119 -2.86 9.17 -0.46
C ILE A 119 -4.14 9.71 0.20
N HIS A 120 -4.02 10.67 1.12
CA HIS A 120 -5.11 11.03 2.05
C HIS A 120 -6.16 11.98 1.44
N ALA A 121 -5.81 12.70 0.38
CA ALA A 121 -6.68 13.69 -0.25
C ALA A 121 -6.41 13.81 -1.76
N ASP A 122 -7.36 14.42 -2.48
CA ASP A 122 -7.14 14.75 -3.89
C ASP A 122 -5.91 15.68 -4.03
N ALA A 123 -5.11 15.43 -5.06
CA ALA A 123 -3.84 16.11 -5.35
C ALA A 123 -2.77 16.08 -4.24
N ASN A 124 -2.89 15.18 -3.24
CA ASN A 124 -1.80 14.93 -2.30
C ASN A 124 -0.70 14.10 -2.98
N VAL A 125 0.56 14.44 -2.64
CA VAL A 125 1.77 13.86 -3.21
C VAL A 125 2.71 13.54 -2.06
N ASP A 126 2.90 12.27 -1.77
CA ASP A 126 3.77 11.86 -0.68
C ASP A 126 5.22 11.86 -1.16
N VAL A 127 6.10 12.51 -0.39
CA VAL A 127 7.52 12.63 -0.74
C VAL A 127 8.41 11.93 0.26
N TYR A 128 9.28 11.05 -0.25
CA TYR A 128 10.25 10.28 0.52
C TYR A 128 11.67 10.62 0.10
N GLY A 129 12.56 10.87 1.07
CA GLY A 129 13.97 11.16 0.84
C GLY A 129 14.88 10.04 1.34
N PHE A 130 15.94 9.73 0.59
CA PHE A 130 16.96 8.76 1.01
C PHE A 130 18.36 9.12 0.48
N GLU A 131 19.37 8.52 1.09
CA GLU A 131 20.78 8.69 0.72
C GLU A 131 21.43 7.32 0.44
N LEU A 132 22.15 7.22 -0.66
CA LEU A 132 22.96 6.06 -1.05
C LEU A 132 24.43 6.38 -0.87
N LEU A 133 25.16 5.51 -0.16
CA LEU A 133 26.59 5.72 0.11
C LEU A 133 27.51 5.22 -1.02
N GLN A 134 26.96 4.44 -1.95
CA GLN A 134 27.67 3.87 -3.09
C GLN A 134 26.69 3.66 -4.25
N THR A 135 27.21 3.40 -5.44
CA THR A 135 26.39 2.97 -6.57
C THR A 135 25.59 1.72 -6.19
N THR A 136 24.27 1.80 -6.35
CA THR A 136 23.33 0.78 -5.90
C THR A 136 22.26 0.57 -6.96
N LYS A 137 22.03 -0.70 -7.34
CA LYS A 137 20.85 -1.08 -8.12
C LYS A 137 19.64 -1.14 -7.20
N LEU A 138 18.66 -0.28 -7.45
CA LEU A 138 17.49 -0.09 -6.59
C LEU A 138 16.21 -0.43 -7.35
N ARG A 139 15.30 -1.15 -6.69
CA ARG A 139 13.93 -1.36 -7.13
C ARG A 139 12.98 -0.69 -6.14
N ILE A 140 12.20 0.27 -6.65
CA ILE A 140 11.17 1.02 -5.94
C ILE A 140 9.83 0.55 -6.48
N GLN A 141 9.00 -0.04 -5.65
CA GLN A 141 7.78 -0.72 -6.08
C GLN A 141 6.61 -0.38 -5.16
N VAL A 142 5.48 -0.04 -5.77
CA VAL A 142 4.21 0.10 -5.07
C VAL A 142 3.49 -1.26 -5.06
N GLU A 143 2.86 -1.62 -3.94
CA GLU A 143 1.75 -2.58 -3.89
C GLU A 143 0.51 -1.81 -3.41
N ALA A 144 -0.47 -1.60 -4.30
CA ALA A 144 -1.70 -0.90 -3.97
C ALA A 144 -2.90 -1.52 -4.73
N ALA A 145 -3.04 -1.26 -6.02
CA ALA A 145 -4.12 -1.79 -6.85
C ALA A 145 -4.16 -3.32 -6.84
N SER A 146 -2.99 -3.98 -6.80
CA SER A 146 -2.89 -5.44 -6.64
C SER A 146 -3.47 -5.96 -5.32
N LEU A 147 -3.56 -5.11 -4.30
CA LEU A 147 -4.18 -5.39 -2.99
C LEU A 147 -5.61 -4.86 -2.89
N GLY A 148 -6.18 -4.33 -3.97
CA GLY A 148 -7.53 -3.80 -4.03
C GLY A 148 -7.65 -2.31 -3.65
N SER A 149 -6.53 -1.59 -3.54
CA SER A 149 -6.54 -0.13 -3.41
C SER A 149 -7.06 0.54 -4.69
N ASN A 150 -7.67 1.72 -4.53
CA ASN A 150 -8.10 2.53 -5.67
C ASN A 150 -6.96 3.31 -6.33
N LEU A 151 -5.83 3.44 -5.62
CA LEU A 151 -4.63 4.11 -6.08
C LEU A 151 -4.20 3.56 -7.44
N ASP A 152 -4.18 4.45 -8.41
CA ASP A 152 -3.51 4.31 -9.69
C ASP A 152 -2.15 4.99 -9.53
N SER A 153 -1.15 4.26 -9.04
CA SER A 153 0.07 4.90 -8.55
C SER A 153 0.86 5.55 -9.68
N MET A 154 1.57 6.63 -9.36
CA MET A 154 2.58 7.25 -10.21
C MET A 154 3.81 7.54 -9.35
N LEU A 155 4.93 6.88 -9.66
CA LEU A 155 6.23 7.12 -9.05
C LEU A 155 7.06 8.06 -9.92
N THR A 156 7.71 9.04 -9.29
CA THR A 156 8.79 9.79 -9.92
C THR A 156 10.00 9.83 -8.99
N LEU A 157 11.16 9.47 -9.51
CA LEU A 157 12.45 9.50 -8.83
C LEU A 157 13.22 10.75 -9.26
N TRP A 158 13.75 11.48 -8.28
CA TRP A 158 14.41 12.75 -8.46
C TRP A 158 15.81 12.73 -7.86
N THR A 159 16.73 13.47 -8.48
CA THR A 159 18.00 13.84 -7.83
C THR A 159 17.75 14.92 -6.78
N ALA A 160 18.69 15.11 -5.85
CA ALA A 160 18.65 16.23 -4.91
C ALA A 160 18.62 17.62 -5.58
N GLY A 161 19.06 17.72 -6.84
CA GLY A 161 18.98 18.95 -7.64
C GLY A 161 17.62 19.20 -8.29
N GLY A 162 16.65 18.30 -8.10
CA GLY A 162 15.30 18.42 -8.67
C GLY A 162 15.19 17.97 -10.13
N SER A 163 16.17 17.23 -10.65
CA SER A 163 16.07 16.61 -11.98
C SER A 163 15.43 15.23 -11.88
N ILE A 164 14.54 14.89 -12.80
CA ILE A 164 13.93 13.56 -12.89
C ILE A 164 15.00 12.56 -13.36
N VAL A 165 15.12 11.45 -12.61
CA VAL A 165 15.93 10.29 -12.98
C VAL A 165 15.10 9.27 -13.73
N ALA A 166 13.90 8.98 -13.23
CA ALA A 166 12.95 8.02 -13.80
C ALA A 166 11.52 8.32 -13.33
N SER A 167 10.53 7.86 -14.09
CA SER A 167 9.11 7.91 -13.72
C SER A 167 8.41 6.65 -14.20
N SER A 168 7.40 6.19 -13.48
CA SER A 168 6.56 5.04 -13.84
C SER A 168 5.15 5.29 -13.34
N ASP A 169 4.16 5.20 -14.23
CA ASP A 169 2.74 5.10 -13.92
C ASP A 169 2.35 3.63 -13.77
N ASP A 170 2.55 2.82 -14.80
CA ASP A 170 2.25 1.39 -14.81
C ASP A 170 3.52 0.52 -14.77
N ALA A 171 3.43 -0.67 -14.17
CA ALA A 171 4.48 -1.68 -14.30
C ALA A 171 4.53 -2.21 -15.74
N ALA A 172 5.65 -1.98 -16.43
CA ALA A 172 5.88 -2.52 -17.77
C ALA A 172 5.75 -4.06 -17.77
N GLY A 173 4.83 -4.60 -18.57
CA GLY A 173 4.74 -6.04 -18.88
C GLY A 173 3.51 -6.78 -18.34
N THR A 174 2.67 -6.16 -17.52
CA THR A 174 1.34 -6.71 -17.19
C THR A 174 0.29 -5.62 -17.32
N ALA A 175 -0.49 -5.66 -18.41
CA ALA A 175 -1.56 -4.69 -18.73
C ALA A 175 -2.73 -4.62 -17.72
N LEU A 176 -2.54 -5.13 -16.50
CA LEU A 176 -3.56 -5.30 -15.46
C LEU A 176 -3.15 -4.72 -14.10
N SER A 177 -1.92 -4.19 -13.94
CA SER A 177 -1.44 -3.68 -12.65
C SER A 177 -1.14 -2.20 -12.71
N ARG A 178 -1.97 -1.39 -12.05
CA ARG A 178 -1.81 0.07 -11.82
C ARG A 178 -0.79 0.39 -10.72
N ASP A 179 0.10 -0.56 -10.45
CA ASP A 179 1.13 -0.47 -9.41
C ASP A 179 2.47 -0.15 -10.08
N SER A 180 2.98 1.05 -9.84
CA SER A 180 4.20 1.57 -10.45
C SER A 180 5.45 0.85 -9.95
N VAL A 181 6.46 0.75 -10.82
CA VAL A 181 7.78 0.19 -10.48
C VAL A 181 8.88 0.97 -11.19
N ILE A 182 9.88 1.41 -10.43
CA ILE A 182 11.14 1.93 -10.94
C ILE A 182 12.26 0.97 -10.55
N GLU A 183 12.98 0.43 -11.53
CA GLU A 183 14.23 -0.31 -11.30
C GLU A 183 15.36 0.38 -12.05
N THR A 184 16.38 0.85 -11.32
CA THR A 184 17.48 1.61 -11.92
C THR A 184 18.75 1.53 -11.07
N GLU A 185 19.90 1.75 -11.69
CA GLU A 185 21.19 1.88 -10.99
C GLU A 185 21.44 3.35 -10.68
N LEU A 186 21.66 3.66 -9.40
CA LEU A 186 21.86 5.01 -8.89
C LEU A 186 23.26 5.14 -8.32
N PRO A 187 24.05 6.14 -8.70
CA PRO A 187 25.29 6.50 -8.01
C PRO A 187 25.07 6.82 -6.52
N ALA A 188 26.16 6.93 -5.77
CA ALA A 188 26.11 7.51 -4.43
C ALA A 188 25.53 8.93 -4.48
N GLY A 189 24.65 9.26 -3.55
CA GLY A 189 24.01 10.57 -3.50
C GLY A 189 22.67 10.57 -2.80
N ARG A 190 22.05 11.75 -2.77
CA ARG A 190 20.72 11.99 -2.21
C ARG A 190 19.67 12.00 -3.30
N TYR A 191 18.55 11.36 -3.01
CA TYR A 191 17.44 11.17 -3.91
C TYR A 191 16.11 11.42 -3.20
N LEU A 192 15.11 11.77 -3.99
CA LEU A 192 13.73 11.92 -3.55
C LEU A 192 12.84 11.07 -4.43
N VAL A 193 11.78 10.51 -3.87
CA VAL A 193 10.71 9.83 -4.60
C VAL A 193 9.40 10.51 -4.25
N THR A 194 8.61 10.79 -5.28
CA THR A 194 7.22 11.20 -5.14
C THR A 194 6.31 10.04 -5.48
N LEU A 195 5.24 9.88 -4.72
CA LEU A 195 4.14 8.96 -4.99
C LEU A 195 2.83 9.74 -4.97
N GLN A 196 2.02 9.58 -6.01
CA GLN A 196 0.69 10.18 -6.11
C GLN A 196 -0.26 9.25 -6.90
N ASP A 197 -1.55 9.58 -6.93
CA ASP A 197 -2.49 8.98 -7.87
C ASP A 197 -2.35 9.65 -9.25
N ALA A 198 -2.34 8.87 -10.33
CA ALA A 198 -2.20 9.33 -11.70
C ALA A 198 -3.39 10.21 -12.17
N LEU A 199 -4.52 10.15 -11.45
CA LEU A 199 -5.71 10.97 -11.70
C LEU A 199 -5.92 12.03 -10.59
N ASP A 200 -4.90 12.28 -9.76
CA ASP A 200 -4.90 13.23 -8.64
C ASP A 200 -6.03 12.99 -7.62
N ARG A 201 -6.43 11.73 -7.42
CA ARG A 201 -7.43 11.35 -6.42
C ARG A 201 -6.77 10.90 -5.12
N GLY A 202 -7.48 11.07 -4.02
CA GLY A 202 -7.07 10.49 -2.75
C GLY A 202 -8.23 10.16 -1.83
N GLY A 203 -7.89 9.82 -0.60
CA GLY A 203 -8.81 9.48 0.47
C GLY A 203 -8.70 8.04 0.96
N PRO A 204 -9.59 7.62 1.87
CA PRO A 204 -9.46 6.36 2.64
C PRO A 204 -9.38 5.06 1.83
N ALA A 205 -9.65 5.11 0.52
CA ALA A 205 -9.55 3.97 -0.39
C ALA A 205 -8.21 3.89 -1.16
N HIS A 206 -7.22 4.75 -0.85
CA HIS A 206 -5.92 4.80 -1.52
C HIS A 206 -4.73 4.38 -0.63
N PRO A 207 -4.82 3.35 0.23
CA PRO A 207 -3.66 2.86 0.96
C PRO A 207 -2.64 2.25 0.00
N TYR A 208 -1.37 2.26 0.37
CA TYR A 208 -0.28 1.65 -0.37
C TYR A 208 0.80 1.05 0.54
N ARG A 209 1.60 0.18 -0.07
CA ARG A 209 2.88 -0.30 0.46
C ARG A 209 3.98 0.10 -0.52
N LEU A 210 4.92 0.93 -0.10
CA LEU A 210 6.04 1.40 -0.93
C LEU A 210 7.33 0.70 -0.51
N HIS A 211 7.83 -0.16 -1.39
CA HIS A 211 9.01 -0.99 -1.19
C HIS A 211 10.24 -0.36 -1.82
N PHE A 212 11.31 -0.19 -1.04
CA PHE A 212 12.64 0.14 -1.50
C PHE A 212 13.56 -1.07 -1.27
N ARG A 213 13.98 -1.74 -2.36
CA ARG A 213 14.81 -2.95 -2.32
C ARG A 213 16.09 -2.75 -3.10
N THR A 214 17.23 -3.12 -2.51
CA THR A 214 18.46 -3.31 -3.28
C THR A 214 18.32 -4.58 -4.12
N VAL A 215 18.67 -4.49 -5.41
CA VAL A 215 18.73 -5.64 -6.31
C VAL A 215 20.18 -6.13 -6.35
N PRO A 216 20.44 -7.45 -6.23
CA PRO A 216 21.78 -8.01 -6.39
C PRO A 216 22.42 -7.71 -7.76
#